data_AF-A0A7Y2L012-F1
#
_entry.id   AF-A0A7Y2L012-F1
#
_cell.length_a   1.000
_cell.length_b   1.000
_cell.length_c   1.000
_cell.angle_alpha   90.00
_cell.angle_beta   90.00
_cell.angle_gamma   90.00
#
_symmetry.space_group_name_H-M   'P 1'
#
loop_
_entity.id
_entity.type
_entity.pdbx_description
1 polymer ?
#
loop_
_entity_poly.entity_id
_entity_poly.type
_entity_poly.pdbx_seq_one_letter_code
_entity_poly.pdbx_strand_id
1 'polypeptide(L)'
;MSEQAAGCRIKVEALGEAYQALAGQWAERLGLPLAEPEAEFALQVGAQGLQLQQLGPDAPGPVRVDFVEGGAAHRRLFGGGTGQMIAKA
;
A
#
# COMPACT_ATOMS: atom_id res chain seq x y z
N MET A 1 -2.26 25.93 -11.87
CA MET A 1 -1.41 25.55 -10.72
C MET A 1 -1.49 24.04 -10.62
N SER A 2 -0.61 23.34 -11.32
CA SER A 2 -0.47 21.90 -11.12
C SER A 2 0.38 21.73 -9.88
N GLU A 3 -0.24 21.28 -8.79
CA GLU A 3 0.45 20.83 -7.60
C GLU A 3 1.34 19.66 -8.02
N GLN A 4 2.58 19.95 -8.40
CA GLN A 4 3.66 18.97 -8.35
C GLN A 4 3.82 18.64 -6.87
N ALA A 5 3.04 17.67 -6.40
CA ALA A 5 3.40 16.95 -5.19
C ALA A 5 4.86 16.52 -5.39
N ALA A 6 5.71 16.86 -4.43
CA ALA A 6 7.05 16.30 -4.30
C ALA A 6 6.89 14.79 -4.02
N GLY A 7 6.47 14.07 -5.06
CA GLY A 7 5.58 12.93 -4.95
C GLY A 7 6.36 11.64 -4.88
N CYS A 8 6.19 10.95 -3.76
CA CYS A 8 6.57 9.56 -3.57
C CYS A 8 6.22 8.74 -4.83
N ARG A 9 7.24 8.19 -5.51
CA ARG A 9 7.06 7.42 -6.75
C ARG A 9 6.62 6.00 -6.43
N ILE A 10 5.41 5.64 -6.85
CA ILE A 10 4.81 4.33 -6.56
C ILE A 10 4.45 3.65 -7.88
N LYS A 11 4.83 2.38 -8.03
CA LYS A 11 4.35 1.50 -9.11
C LYS A 11 3.40 0.43 -8.58
N VAL A 12 2.55 -0.11 -9.44
CA VAL A 12 1.77 -1.32 -9.14
C VAL A 12 2.46 -2.53 -9.76
N GLU A 13 2.62 -3.61 -8.98
CA GLU A 13 3.37 -4.80 -9.38
C GLU A 13 2.59 -6.07 -9.06
N ALA A 14 2.56 -7.02 -9.98
CA ALA A 14 1.98 -8.34 -9.72
C ALA A 14 3.06 -9.28 -9.18
N LEU A 15 2.79 -9.97 -8.06
CA LEU A 15 3.70 -10.98 -7.48
C LEU A 15 3.72 -12.32 -8.25
N GLY A 16 2.98 -12.40 -9.36
CA GLY A 16 2.92 -13.58 -10.21
C GLY A 16 2.03 -13.31 -11.41
N GLU A 17 2.18 -14.14 -12.45
CA GLU A 17 1.45 -13.99 -13.72
C GLU A 17 -0.08 -14.00 -13.52
N ALA A 18 -0.56 -14.83 -12.59
CA ALA A 18 -1.99 -14.92 -12.25
C ALA A 18 -2.59 -13.59 -11.75
N TYR A 19 -1.76 -12.66 -11.25
CA TYR A 19 -2.23 -11.39 -10.68
C TYR A 19 -2.04 -10.19 -11.61
N GLN A 20 -1.51 -10.38 -12.83
CA GLN A 20 -1.25 -9.29 -13.78
C GLN A 20 -2.52 -8.52 -14.14
N ALA A 21 -3.61 -9.24 -14.43
CA ALA A 21 -4.90 -8.61 -14.73
C ALA A 21 -5.46 -7.83 -13.53
N LEU A 22 -5.22 -8.30 -12.31
CA LEU A 22 -5.66 -7.63 -11.09
C LEU A 22 -4.79 -6.40 -10.78
N ALA A 23 -3.48 -6.48 -11.02
CA ALA A 23 -2.57 -5.35 -10.93
C ALA A 23 -2.96 -4.23 -11.90
N GLY A 24 -3.32 -4.57 -13.15
CA GLY A 24 -3.85 -3.61 -14.11
C GLY A 24 -5.10 -2.86 -13.60
N GLN A 25 -6.06 -3.59 -13.04
CA GLN A 25 -7.27 -2.99 -12.47
C GLN A 25 -6.96 -2.04 -11.31
N TRP A 26 -6.03 -2.41 -10.43
CA TRP A 26 -5.62 -1.53 -9.33
C TRP A 26 -4.85 -0.30 -9.80
N ALA A 27 -3.98 -0.46 -10.81
CA ALA A 27 -3.27 0.64 -11.44
C ALA A 27 -4.24 1.66 -12.04
N GLU A 28 -5.22 1.22 -12.81
CA GLU A 28 -6.25 2.11 -13.38
C GLU A 28 -7.09 2.77 -12.28
N ARG A 29 -7.57 2.00 -11.30
CA ARG A 29 -8.41 2.50 -10.22
C ARG A 29 -7.73 3.56 -9.37
N LEU A 30 -6.43 3.41 -9.13
CA LEU A 30 -5.63 4.31 -8.28
C LEU A 30 -4.87 5.37 -9.07
N GLY A 31 -4.89 5.32 -10.41
CA GLY A 31 -4.12 6.22 -11.27
C GLY A 31 -2.61 6.04 -11.13
N LEU A 32 -2.15 4.81 -10.84
CA LEU A 32 -0.74 4.48 -10.63
C LEU A 32 -0.15 3.75 -11.84
N PRO A 33 1.14 3.97 -12.17
CA PRO A 33 1.79 3.26 -13.27
C PRO A 33 2.09 1.80 -12.89
N LEU A 34 2.04 0.89 -13.87
CA LEU A 34 2.52 -0.50 -13.70
C LEU A 34 4.06 -0.60 -13.77
N ALA A 35 4.69 0.34 -14.49
CA ALA A 35 6.13 0.41 -14.65
C ALA A 35 6.59 1.83 -14.33
N GLU A 36 7.39 1.95 -13.28
CA GLU A 36 8.09 3.20 -12.92
C GLU A 36 9.51 2.80 -12.48
N PRO A 37 10.54 3.07 -13.30
CA PRO A 37 11.91 2.63 -13.03
C PRO A 37 12.51 3.32 -11.80
N GLU A 38 12.09 4.55 -11.51
CA GLU A 38 12.49 5.30 -10.30
C GLU A 38 11.48 5.16 -9.15
N ALA A 39 10.66 4.12 -9.14
CA ALA A 39 9.75 3.85 -8.04
C ALA A 39 10.52 3.66 -6.73
N GLU A 40 10.08 4.38 -5.71
CA GLU A 40 10.54 4.22 -4.33
C GLU A 40 9.69 3.18 -3.59
N PHE A 41 8.48 2.89 -4.10
CA PHE A 41 7.57 1.91 -3.54
C PHE A 41 6.85 1.09 -4.62
N ALA A 42 6.49 -0.14 -4.29
CA ALA A 42 5.64 -1.01 -5.08
C ALA A 42 4.37 -1.36 -4.31
N LEU A 43 3.21 -1.06 -4.90
CA LEU A 43 1.93 -1.65 -4.52
C LEU A 43 1.84 -3.03 -5.17
N GLN A 44 2.13 -4.06 -4.39
CA GLN A 44 2.22 -5.43 -4.84
C GLN A 44 0.88 -6.16 -4.68
N VAL A 45 0.46 -6.86 -5.74
CA VAL A 45 -0.78 -7.64 -5.78
C VAL A 45 -0.43 -9.13 -5.81
N GLY A 46 -0.92 -9.90 -4.84
CA GLY A 46 -0.65 -11.34 -4.77
C GLY A 46 -1.74 -12.13 -4.05
N ALA A 47 -1.44 -13.39 -3.72
CA ALA A 47 -2.39 -14.35 -3.13
C ALA A 47 -3.03 -13.86 -1.82
N GLN A 48 -2.26 -13.11 -1.03
CA GLN A 48 -2.67 -12.54 0.25
C GLN A 48 -3.27 -11.13 0.10
N GLY A 49 -3.65 -10.74 -1.12
CA GLY A 49 -4.15 -9.40 -1.45
C GLY A 49 -3.04 -8.37 -1.65
N LEU A 50 -3.38 -7.10 -1.41
CA LEU A 50 -2.51 -5.94 -1.61
C LEU A 50 -1.48 -5.77 -0.49
N GLN A 51 -0.27 -5.36 -0.85
CA GLN A 51 0.76 -4.90 0.08
C GLN A 51 1.54 -3.72 -0.49
N LEU A 52 2.12 -2.91 0.38
CA LEU A 52 3.04 -1.85 0.01
C LEU A 52 4.46 -2.21 0.43
N GLN A 53 5.38 -2.23 -0.52
CA GLN A 53 6.81 -2.53 -0.31
C GLN A 53 7.63 -1.31 -0.66
N GLN A 54 8.54 -0.88 0.23
CA GLN A 54 9.56 0.08 -0.13
C GLN A 54 10.63 -0.59 -1.00
N LEU A 55 11.13 0.09 -2.01
CA LEU A 55 12.16 -0.41 -2.92
C LEU A 55 13.52 0.16 -2.53
N GLY A 56 14.57 -0.64 -2.69
CA GLY A 56 15.95 -0.23 -2.42
C GLY A 56 16.70 -1.11 -1.40
N PRO A 57 18.00 -0.82 -1.19
CA PRO A 57 18.80 -1.51 -0.19
C PRO A 57 18.24 -1.24 1.21
N ASP A 58 18.26 -2.26 2.07
CA ASP A 58 17.74 -2.20 3.45
C ASP A 58 16.27 -1.81 3.59
N ALA A 59 15.47 -1.98 2.52
CA ALA A 59 14.05 -1.71 2.57
C ALA A 59 13.37 -2.58 3.66
N PRO A 60 12.52 -1.99 4.52
CA PRO A 60 11.76 -2.76 5.48
C PRO A 60 10.84 -3.77 4.76
N GLY A 61 10.45 -4.83 5.47
CA GLY A 61 9.48 -5.79 4.95
C GLY A 61 8.16 -5.12 4.55
N PRO A 62 7.36 -5.77 3.69
CA PRO A 62 6.18 -5.15 3.12
C PRO A 62 5.09 -4.97 4.17
N VAL A 63 4.38 -3.83 4.10
CA VAL A 63 3.26 -3.54 4.98
C VAL A 63 1.96 -3.91 4.27
N ARG A 64 1.11 -4.67 4.95
CA ARG A 64 -0.25 -5.02 4.52
C ARG A 64 -1.25 -4.39 5.46
N VAL A 65 -2.39 -3.96 4.93
CA VAL A 65 -3.54 -3.63 5.76
C VAL A 65 -4.46 -4.84 5.76
N ASP A 66 -4.44 -5.57 6.86
CA ASP A 66 -5.34 -6.69 7.09
C ASP A 66 -6.52 -6.22 7.95
N PHE A 67 -7.74 -6.42 7.46
CA PHE A 67 -8.97 -6.12 8.17
C PHE A 67 -9.64 -7.37 8.77
N VAL A 68 -9.10 -8.57 8.50
CA VAL A 68 -9.71 -9.87 8.81
C VAL A 68 -8.91 -10.65 9.87
N GLU A 69 -7.58 -10.71 9.82
CA GLU A 69 -6.78 -11.57 10.73
C GLU A 69 -5.68 -10.86 11.56
N GLY A 70 -5.33 -9.60 11.26
CA GLY A 70 -4.27 -8.88 11.98
C GLY A 70 -4.67 -7.50 12.50
N GLY A 71 -4.52 -7.25 13.81
CA GLY A 71 -4.53 -5.90 14.44
C GLY A 71 -5.82 -5.06 14.35
N ALA A 72 -6.61 -5.16 13.28
CA ALA A 72 -7.88 -4.48 13.09
C ALA A 72 -9.00 -5.05 13.99
N ALA A 73 -8.89 -6.33 14.38
CA ALA A 73 -9.68 -6.88 15.48
C ALA A 73 -9.29 -6.26 16.84
N HIS A 74 -8.03 -5.88 17.01
CA HIS A 74 -7.52 -5.25 18.23
C HIS A 74 -7.78 -3.73 18.26
N ARG A 75 -7.82 -3.04 17.11
CA ARG A 75 -8.15 -1.60 17.02
C ARG A 75 -9.60 -1.31 17.39
N ARG A 76 -10.50 -2.28 17.24
CA ARG A 76 -11.90 -2.21 17.70
C ARG A 76 -12.07 -2.43 19.21
N LEU A 77 -11.14 -3.12 19.86
CA LEU A 77 -11.21 -3.46 21.30
C LEU A 77 -10.23 -2.65 22.17
N PHE A 78 -9.13 -2.13 21.63
CA PHE A 78 -8.07 -1.42 22.37
C PHE A 78 -7.57 -0.13 21.67
N GLY A 79 -8.12 0.23 20.50
CA GLY A 79 -7.81 1.51 19.83
C GLY A 79 -8.57 2.72 20.37
N GLY A 80 -9.40 2.52 21.41
CA GLY A 80 -10.16 3.57 22.12
C GLY A 80 -9.58 3.92 23.50
N GLY A 81 -8.34 3.50 23.79
CA GLY A 81 -7.66 3.87 25.03
C GLY A 81 -7.00 5.24 24.92
N THR A 82 -7.62 6.25 25.53
CA THR A 82 -7.07 7.52 26.02
C THR A 82 -5.55 7.69 25.82
N GLY A 83 -5.09 8.19 24.66
CA GLY A 83 -3.66 8.49 24.48
C GLY A 83 -3.11 8.65 23.06
N GLN A 84 -3.79 8.22 21.99
CA GLN A 84 -3.33 8.49 20.62
C GLN A 84 -4.02 9.72 20.01
N MET A 85 -3.23 10.67 19.52
CA MET A 85 -3.67 11.94 18.91
C MET A 85 -4.32 11.76 17.53
N ILE A 86 -5.39 10.96 17.42
CA ILE A 86 -6.31 11.02 16.27
C ILE A 86 -7.74 11.07 16.81
N ALA A 87 -8.05 12.15 17.53
CA ALA A 87 -9.40 12.63 17.76
C ALA A 87 -9.34 14.16 17.86
N LYS A 88 -9.44 14.83 16.70
CA LYS A 88 -9.95 16.20 16.60
C LYS A 88 -10.48 16.43 15.18
N ALA A 89 -11.81 16.32 15.07
CA ALA A 89 -12.66 17.09 14.17
C ALA A 89 -13.92 17.43 14.98
#